data_AF-A0A376DGH8-F1
#
_entry.id   AF-A0A376DGH8-F1
#
_cell.length_a   1.000
_cell.length_b   1.000
_cell.length_c   1.000
_cell.angle_alpha   90.00
_cell.angle_beta   90.00
_cell.angle_gamma   90.00
#
_symmetry.space_group_name_H-M   'P 1'
#
loop_
_entity.id
_entity.type
_entity.pdbx_description
1 polymer ?
#
loop_
_entity_poly.entity_id
_entity_poly.type
_entity_poly.pdbx_seq_one_letter_code
_entity_poly.pdbx_strand_id
1 'polypeptide(L)'
;MSWRKTTQLVTDTKAFTDAIKAGDIEKAKALYAPTRQHYERIEPIAELFSDLDGSIDAREDDYEQKSADPKFTGFHRLEKALFWR
;
A
#
# COMPACT_ATOMS: atom_id res chain seq x y z
N MET A 1 4.66 7.28 19.86
CA MET A 1 5.42 6.87 18.65
C MET A 1 4.52 6.58 17.45
N SER A 2 3.38 5.89 17.63
CA SER A 2 2.43 5.52 16.56
C SER A 2 1.81 6.73 15.80
N TRP A 3 1.36 7.78 16.51
CA TRP A 3 0.74 8.97 15.88
C TRP A 3 1.58 9.65 14.78
N ARG A 4 2.91 9.70 14.96
CA ARG A 4 3.80 10.27 13.93
C ARG A 4 3.83 9.39 12.69
N LYS A 5 3.73 8.07 12.85
CA LYS A 5 3.74 7.12 11.73
C LYS A 5 2.44 7.11 10.96
N THR A 6 1.30 7.18 11.62
CA THR A 6 0.02 7.33 10.92
C THR A 6 -0.08 8.66 10.15
N THR A 7 0.41 9.76 10.73
CA THR A 7 0.43 11.07 10.03
C THR A 7 1.33 11.05 8.79
N GLN A 8 2.53 10.48 8.90
CA GLN A 8 3.46 10.35 7.77
C GLN A 8 2.89 9.40 6.70
N LEU A 9 2.31 8.28 7.12
CA LEU A 9 1.65 7.34 6.22
C LEU A 9 0.57 8.02 5.38
N VAL A 10 -0.32 8.82 5.99
CA VAL A 10 -1.37 9.54 5.27
C VAL A 10 -0.79 10.52 4.25
N THR A 11 0.23 11.29 4.65
CA THR A 11 0.88 12.29 3.80
C THR A 11 1.55 11.63 2.59
N ASP A 12 2.32 10.58 2.83
CA ASP A 12 3.11 9.93 1.79
C ASP A 12 2.24 9.05 0.88
N THR A 13 1.19 8.42 1.43
CA THR A 13 0.20 7.69 0.62
C THR A 13 -0.55 8.63 -0.32
N LYS A 14 -0.85 9.87 0.13
CA LYS A 14 -1.42 10.88 -0.76
C LYS A 14 -0.45 11.20 -1.91
N ALA A 15 0.82 11.50 -1.62
CA ALA A 15 1.80 11.79 -2.66
C ALA A 15 2.00 10.62 -3.64
N PHE A 16 2.05 9.39 -3.12
CA PHE A 16 2.17 8.16 -3.90
C PHE A 16 0.95 7.95 -4.82
N THR A 17 -0.27 8.02 -4.27
CA THR A 17 -1.49 7.80 -5.06
C THR A 17 -1.75 8.93 -6.05
N ASP A 18 -1.35 10.17 -5.74
CA ASP A 18 -1.38 11.28 -6.69
C ASP A 18 -0.41 11.03 -7.87
N ALA A 19 0.79 10.49 -7.63
CA ALA A 19 1.73 10.10 -8.70
C ALA A 19 1.17 8.97 -9.58
N ILE A 20 0.54 7.94 -8.98
CA ILE A 20 -0.16 6.87 -9.71
C ILE A 20 -1.24 7.46 -10.62
N LYS A 21 -2.12 8.32 -10.08
CA LYS A 21 -3.23 8.92 -10.83
C LYS A 21 -2.75 9.85 -11.94
N ALA A 22 -1.61 10.50 -11.76
CA ALA A 22 -0.97 11.33 -12.78
C ALA A 22 -0.24 10.52 -13.87
N GLY A 23 -0.09 9.20 -13.70
CA GLY A 23 0.70 8.35 -14.60
C GLY A 23 2.21 8.55 -14.49
N ASP A 24 2.69 9.20 -13.42
CA ASP A 24 4.12 9.41 -13.16
C ASP A 24 4.72 8.14 -12.51
N ILE A 25 4.99 7.15 -13.36
CA ILE A 25 5.41 5.81 -12.95
C ILE A 25 6.73 5.82 -12.18
N GLU A 26 7.71 6.60 -12.63
CA GLU A 26 9.03 6.66 -11.99
C GLU A 26 8.95 7.28 -10.59
N LYS A 27 8.17 8.36 -10.44
CA LYS A 27 7.89 8.93 -9.12
C LYS A 27 7.11 7.97 -8.23
N ALA A 28 6.10 7.28 -8.77
CA ALA A 28 5.32 6.31 -8.02
C ALA A 28 6.19 5.14 -7.50
N LYS A 29 7.09 4.60 -8.34
CA LYS A 29 8.08 3.59 -7.94
C LYS A 29 8.99 4.11 -6.82
N ALA A 30 9.52 5.32 -6.95
CA ALA A 30 10.39 5.93 -5.94
C ALA A 30 9.69 6.16 -4.59
N LEU A 31 8.38 6.44 -4.60
CA LEU A 31 7.58 6.68 -3.39
C LEU A 31 7.06 5.40 -2.72
N TYR A 32 7.00 4.27 -3.42
CA TYR A 32 6.40 3.03 -2.91
C TYR A 32 7.00 2.56 -1.58
N ALA A 33 8.30 2.26 -1.56
CA ALA A 33 8.96 1.71 -0.37
C ALA A 33 9.02 2.69 0.82
N PRO A 34 9.38 3.99 0.65
CA PRO A 34 9.35 4.95 1.75
C PRO A 34 7.98 5.10 2.40
N THR A 35 6.91 5.13 1.58
CA THR A 35 5.53 5.25 2.07
C THR A 35 5.15 4.04 2.92
N ARG A 36 5.39 2.82 2.40
CA ARG A 36 5.08 1.57 3.11
C ARG A 36 5.79 1.44 4.44
N GLN A 37 7.05 1.90 4.54
CA GLN A 37 7.83 1.81 5.78
C GLN A 37 7.10 2.43 7.01
N HIS A 38 6.16 3.35 6.78
CA HIS A 38 5.33 3.91 7.84
C HIS A 38 4.22 2.97 8.30
N TYR A 39 3.60 2.24 7.37
CA TYR A 39 2.63 1.18 7.65
C TYR A 39 3.28 0.01 8.39
N GLU A 40 4.40 -0.50 7.87
CA GLU A 40 5.16 -1.61 8.47
C GLU A 40 5.53 -1.34 9.93
N ARG A 41 5.84 -0.08 10.28
CA ARG A 41 6.21 0.27 11.67
C ARG A 41 5.02 0.24 12.64
N ILE A 42 3.80 0.32 12.14
CA ILE A 42 2.57 0.28 12.94
C ILE A 42 1.78 -1.01 12.73
N GLU A 43 2.30 -1.96 11.95
CA GLU A 43 1.66 -3.24 11.62
C GLU A 43 1.11 -3.97 12.87
N PRO A 44 1.84 -4.09 14.01
CA PRO A 44 1.30 -4.76 15.21
C PRO A 44 0.04 -4.09 15.82
N ILE A 45 -0.23 -2.85 15.43
CA ILE A 45 -1.46 -2.12 15.82
C ILE A 45 -2.46 -2.13 14.67
N ALA A 46 -1.99 -2.06 13.42
CA ALA A 46 -2.84 -2.07 12.23
C ALA A 46 -3.56 -3.43 12.07
N GLU A 47 -2.88 -4.55 12.38
CA GLU A 47 -3.46 -5.90 12.31
C GLU A 47 -4.66 -6.12 13.24
N LEU A 48 -4.84 -5.26 14.27
CA LEU A 48 -6.03 -5.26 15.12
C LEU A 48 -7.31 -4.83 14.38
N PHE A 49 -7.16 -4.25 13.18
CA PHE A 49 -8.23 -3.81 12.30
C PHE A 49 -8.23 -4.66 11.02
N SER A 50 -8.52 -5.96 11.15
CA SER A 50 -8.38 -6.97 10.07
C SER A 50 -8.94 -6.55 8.70
N ASP A 51 -10.14 -5.95 8.68
CA ASP A 51 -10.78 -5.53 7.42
C ASP A 51 -10.01 -4.37 6.77
N LEU A 52 -9.51 -3.44 7.58
CA LEU A 52 -8.73 -2.30 7.10
C LEU A 52 -7.33 -2.75 6.66
N ASP A 53 -6.69 -3.61 7.44
CA ASP A 53 -5.38 -4.17 7.10
C ASP A 53 -5.42 -4.96 5.80
N GLY A 54 -6.39 -5.87 5.65
CA GLY A 54 -6.59 -6.61 4.40
C GLY A 54 -6.86 -5.71 3.19
N SER A 55 -7.52 -4.57 3.37
CA SER A 55 -7.74 -3.62 2.27
C SER A 55 -6.48 -2.80 1.89
N ILE A 56 -5.54 -2.66 2.81
CA ILE A 56 -4.33 -1.83 2.63
C ILE A 56 -3.14 -2.69 2.18
N ASP A 57 -2.93 -3.86 2.79
CA ASP A 57 -1.68 -4.60 2.67
C ASP A 57 -1.80 -6.11 2.45
N ALA A 58 -2.99 -6.62 2.09
CA ALA A 58 -3.10 -8.02 1.65
C ALA A 58 -2.22 -8.28 0.42
N ARG A 59 -1.65 -9.49 0.36
CA ARG A 59 -0.86 -10.00 -0.75
C ARG A 59 -1.77 -10.79 -1.69
N GLU A 60 -1.32 -10.98 -2.93
CA GLU A 60 -2.15 -11.72 -3.89
C GLU A 60 -2.39 -13.18 -3.45
N ASP A 61 -1.45 -13.79 -2.71
CA ASP A 61 -1.61 -15.17 -2.22
C ASP A 61 -2.67 -15.32 -1.12
N ASP A 62 -3.21 -14.21 -0.60
CA ASP A 62 -4.34 -14.21 0.33
C ASP A 62 -5.69 -14.39 -0.38
N TYR A 63 -5.71 -14.39 -1.72
CA TYR A 63 -6.92 -14.52 -2.55
C TYR A 63 -6.87 -15.77 -3.44
N GLU A 64 -8.00 -16.48 -3.56
CA GLU A 64 -8.11 -17.68 -4.42
C GLU A 64 -7.78 -17.37 -5.89
N GLN A 65 -8.22 -16.21 -6.39
CA GLN A 65 -7.98 -15.76 -7.76
C GLN A 65 -6.66 -14.97 -7.91
N LYS A 66 -5.85 -14.88 -6.86
CA LYS A 66 -4.59 -14.12 -6.82
C LYS A 66 -4.77 -12.69 -7.33
N SER A 67 -3.84 -12.21 -8.16
CA SER A 67 -3.93 -10.87 -8.77
C SER A 67 -5.15 -10.61 -9.65
N ALA A 68 -5.91 -11.64 -10.05
CA ALA A 68 -7.15 -11.47 -10.79
C ALA A 68 -8.37 -11.23 -9.88
N ASP A 69 -8.24 -11.43 -8.57
CA ASP A 69 -9.33 -11.20 -7.63
C ASP A 69 -9.73 -9.71 -7.61
N PRO A 70 -11.02 -9.37 -7.81
CA PRO A 70 -11.46 -7.97 -7.78
C PRO A 70 -11.33 -7.33 -6.38
N LYS A 71 -11.18 -8.12 -5.32
CA LYS A 71 -10.94 -7.63 -3.96
C LYS A 71 -9.46 -7.36 -3.69
N PHE A 72 -8.54 -7.82 -4.55
CA PHE A 72 -7.13 -7.53 -4.41
C PHE A 72 -6.85 -6.05 -4.70
N THR A 73 -6.66 -5.29 -3.63
CA THR A 73 -6.49 -3.83 -3.65
C THR A 73 -5.23 -3.44 -2.85
N GLY A 74 -5.11 -2.18 -2.42
CA GLY A 74 -4.02 -1.77 -1.55
C GLY A 74 -2.64 -1.67 -2.21
N PHE A 75 -1.61 -1.67 -1.38
CA PHE A 75 -0.22 -1.44 -1.78
C PHE A 75 0.31 -2.53 -2.72
N HIS A 76 0.10 -3.82 -2.41
CA HIS A 76 0.63 -4.91 -3.24
C HIS A 76 -0.05 -4.99 -4.61
N ARG A 77 -1.31 -4.56 -4.74
CA ARG A 77 -1.96 -4.42 -6.06
C ARG A 77 -1.25 -3.40 -6.94
N LEU A 78 -0.85 -2.28 -6.35
CA LEU A 78 -0.13 -1.20 -7.03
C LEU A 78 1.34 -1.57 -7.28
N GLU A 79 1.99 -2.28 -6.36
CA GLU A 79 3.34 -2.84 -6.55
C GLU A 79 3.42 -3.67 -7.81
N LYS A 80 2.51 -4.65 -7.95
CA LYS A 80 2.45 -5.51 -9.13
C LYS A 80 2.26 -4.72 -10.41
N ALA A 81 1.44 -3.67 -10.38
CA ALA A 81 1.21 -2.80 -11.54
C ALA A 81 2.45 -1.97 -11.92
N LEU A 82 3.25 -1.55 -10.93
CA LEU A 82 4.43 -0.72 -11.13
C LEU A 82 5.69 -1.52 -11.53
N PHE A 83 5.89 -2.71 -10.97
CA PHE A 83 7.18 -3.39 -11.03
C PHE A 83 7.17 -4.70 -11.85
N TRP A 84 6.02 -5.32 -12.08
CA TRP A 84 5.94 -6.66 -12.72
C TRP A 84 5.23 -6.65 -14.08
N ARG A 85 5.09 -5.46 -14.67
CA ARG A 85 4.77 -5.27 -16.09
C ARG A 85 6.03 -4.84 -16.83
#